data_AF-A0AB73ING8-F1
#
_entry.id   AF-A0AB73ING8-F1
#
_cell.length_a   1.000
_cell.length_b   1.000
_cell.length_c   1.000
_cell.angle_alpha   90.00
_cell.angle_beta   90.00
_cell.angle_gamma   90.00
#
_symmetry.space_group_name_H-M   'P 1'
#
loop_
_entity.id
_entity.type
_entity.pdbx_description
1 polymer ?
#
loop_
_entity_poly.entity_id
_entity_poly.type
_entity_poly.pdbx_seq_one_letter_code
_entity_poly.pdbx_strand_id
1 'polypeptide(L)'
;MPEFFRLLSQPLPLEEVSRRLGIDYSAISNWLMRFRQLIAMNDPDGRWTPLVRLGLKYRPLGTCTRCGYEGQLNNGGFSVDNRRQVKCPSCGCHWPLNVSLDASAVPVVVVNDLAQNAAERRRRAGLDAPDLPRVRAGSVRTETRVTPAVVPAPSVAPLDAGRFDLGGPLRHNSPLPRRWAEDRELTKFLRRHIDRVLSDSVEPPPCPHCGSHVTRLASARRADSPLPQFQCRACARLYSRATRTPLAKMLRKDIAYGILPLLSQHRPLADAADRLDTTPEVIKAWVTRFREWLLVLDPAGNYEKRVRLGLKAPWPVMDCPHCLNQVEARPHGFKRTRKRTAAELRRRLFRCTGCNGFFDVSIDAL
;
A
#
# COMPACT_ATOMS: atom_id res chain seq x y z
N MET A 1 7.20 18.62 -30.74
CA MET A 1 8.59 18.34 -31.18
C MET A 1 9.63 18.68 -30.11
N PRO A 2 9.65 19.86 -29.44
CA PRO A 2 10.67 20.19 -28.44
C PRO A 2 10.77 19.22 -27.25
N GLU A 3 9.64 18.68 -26.79
CA GLU A 3 9.60 17.64 -25.75
C GLU A 3 10.28 16.33 -26.17
N PHE A 4 10.24 15.98 -27.46
CA PHE A 4 10.89 14.76 -27.95
C PHE A 4 12.41 14.83 -27.81
N PHE A 5 13.03 16.01 -28.04
CA PHE A 5 14.47 16.20 -27.88
C PHE A 5 14.96 15.92 -26.47
N ARG A 6 14.19 16.35 -25.46
CA ARG A 6 14.51 16.10 -24.05
C ARG A 6 14.50 14.61 -23.69
N LEU A 7 13.82 13.79 -24.49
CA LEU A 7 13.69 12.35 -24.27
C LEU A 7 14.78 11.53 -24.97
N LEU A 8 15.48 12.09 -25.98
CA LEU A 8 16.50 11.35 -26.76
C LEU A 8 17.63 10.80 -25.88
N SER A 9 18.07 11.55 -24.88
CA SER A 9 19.13 11.14 -23.96
C SER A 9 18.65 10.22 -22.84
N GLN A 10 17.34 9.96 -22.74
CA GLN A 10 16.77 9.17 -21.66
C GLN A 10 16.63 7.71 -22.10
N PRO A 11 16.99 6.74 -21.23
CA PRO A 11 16.89 5.32 -21.55
C PRO A 11 15.44 4.81 -21.38
N LEU A 12 14.51 5.36 -22.15
CA LEU A 12 13.08 5.06 -22.09
C LEU A 12 12.64 4.09 -23.20
N PRO A 13 11.62 3.25 -22.96
CA PRO A 13 10.96 2.50 -24.02
C PRO A 13 10.10 3.43 -24.90
N LEU A 14 9.96 3.11 -26.19
CA LEU A 14 9.22 3.97 -27.13
C LEU A 14 7.72 4.06 -26.82
N GLU A 15 7.17 3.03 -26.19
CA GLU A 15 5.79 2.98 -25.71
C GLU A 15 5.53 4.02 -24.62
N GLU A 16 6.53 4.31 -23.77
CA GLU A 16 6.46 5.41 -22.79
C GLU A 16 6.43 6.77 -23.48
N VAL A 17 7.25 6.96 -24.51
CA VAL A 17 7.32 8.23 -25.25
C VAL A 17 6.06 8.48 -26.05
N SER A 18 5.55 7.47 -26.75
CA SER A 18 4.25 7.52 -27.45
C SER A 18 3.15 7.99 -26.51
N ARG A 19 3.06 7.42 -25.30
CA ARG A 19 2.08 7.82 -24.29
C ARG A 19 2.27 9.23 -23.75
N ARG A 20 3.52 9.67 -23.52
CA ARG A 20 3.82 11.02 -23.01
C ARG A 20 3.48 12.11 -24.02
N LEU A 21 3.69 11.84 -25.31
CA LEU A 21 3.51 12.81 -26.36
C LEU A 21 2.14 12.72 -27.04
N GLY A 22 1.35 11.65 -26.78
CA GLY A 22 0.08 11.41 -27.45
C GLY A 22 0.25 11.10 -28.94
N ILE A 23 1.41 10.59 -29.34
CA ILE A 23 1.78 10.31 -30.73
C ILE A 23 1.86 8.81 -30.92
N ASP A 24 1.40 8.32 -32.06
CA ASP A 24 1.46 6.90 -32.39
C ASP A 24 2.88 6.32 -32.31
N TYR A 25 2.97 5.06 -31.89
CA TYR A 25 4.24 4.35 -31.74
C TYR A 25 5.05 4.32 -33.03
N SER A 26 4.41 4.08 -34.17
CA SER A 26 5.09 3.99 -35.46
C SER A 26 5.68 5.35 -35.86
N ALA A 27 4.95 6.44 -35.59
CA ALA A 27 5.42 7.80 -35.82
C ALA A 27 6.63 8.13 -34.92
N ILE A 28 6.56 7.82 -33.62
CA ILE A 28 7.70 8.00 -32.69
C ILE A 28 8.91 7.17 -33.11
N SER A 29 8.70 5.93 -33.54
CA SER A 29 9.78 5.04 -34.00
C SER A 29 10.45 5.58 -35.26
N ASN A 30 9.67 6.11 -36.21
CA ASN A 30 10.17 6.77 -37.41
C ASN A 30 10.90 8.09 -37.08
N TRP A 31 10.40 8.86 -36.12
CA TRP A 31 11.08 10.07 -35.65
C TRP A 31 12.45 9.73 -35.06
N LEU A 32 12.53 8.75 -34.16
CA LEU A 32 13.80 8.31 -33.59
C LEU A 32 14.81 7.92 -34.68
N MET A 33 14.37 7.15 -35.69
CA MET A 33 15.21 6.77 -36.83
C MET A 33 15.72 7.99 -37.60
N ARG A 34 14.84 8.93 -37.99
CA ARG A 34 15.22 10.12 -38.76
C ARG A 34 16.10 11.08 -37.96
N PHE A 35 15.86 11.23 -36.66
CA PHE A 35 16.73 12.05 -35.82
C PHE A 35 18.11 11.43 -35.65
N ARG A 36 18.23 10.09 -35.57
CA ARG A 36 19.54 9.44 -35.56
C ARG A 36 20.27 9.56 -36.90
N GLN A 37 19.55 9.54 -38.02
CA GLN A 37 20.12 9.86 -39.32
C GLN A 37 20.65 11.29 -39.34
N LEU A 38 19.85 12.26 -38.88
CA LEU A 38 20.25 13.66 -38.82
C LEU A 38 21.49 13.85 -37.93
N ILE A 39 21.53 13.21 -36.76
CA ILE A 39 22.70 13.25 -35.87
C ILE A 39 23.92 12.67 -36.58
N ALA A 40 23.82 11.48 -37.18
CA ALA A 40 24.93 10.85 -37.88
C ALA A 40 25.49 11.71 -39.03
N MET A 41 24.63 12.43 -39.76
CA MET A 41 25.06 13.35 -40.82
C MET A 41 25.82 14.57 -40.30
N ASN A 42 25.63 14.94 -39.03
CA ASN A 42 26.22 16.13 -38.40
C ASN A 42 27.20 15.76 -37.26
N ASP A 43 27.56 14.48 -37.12
CA ASP A 43 28.41 13.94 -36.05
C ASP A 43 29.58 13.16 -36.66
N PRO A 44 30.52 13.85 -37.35
CA PRO A 44 31.64 13.20 -38.05
C PRO A 44 32.55 12.40 -37.10
N ASP A 45 32.61 12.81 -35.83
CA ASP A 45 33.42 12.15 -34.80
C ASP A 45 32.64 11.07 -34.02
N GLY A 46 31.35 10.87 -34.30
CA GLY A 46 30.50 9.87 -33.64
C GLY A 46 30.25 10.10 -32.15
N ARG A 47 30.43 11.33 -31.64
CA ARG A 47 30.34 11.66 -30.20
C ARG A 47 28.91 11.73 -29.69
N TRP A 48 27.96 12.10 -30.53
CA TRP A 48 26.56 12.32 -30.16
C TRP A 48 25.73 11.05 -30.23
N THR A 49 26.06 10.13 -31.14
CA THR A 49 25.32 8.88 -31.32
C THR A 49 25.18 8.05 -30.02
N PRO A 50 26.23 7.86 -29.19
CA PRO A 50 26.11 7.12 -27.93
C PRO A 50 25.26 7.82 -26.86
N LEU A 51 25.03 9.13 -27.00
CA LEU A 51 24.20 9.90 -26.07
C LEU A 51 22.70 9.73 -26.34
N VAL A 52 22.31 9.19 -27.50
CA VAL A 52 20.92 8.85 -27.81
C VAL A 52 20.57 7.50 -27.18
N ARG A 53 19.93 7.53 -26.01
CA ARG A 53 19.58 6.34 -25.22
C ARG A 53 18.14 5.88 -25.40
N LEU A 54 17.31 6.72 -26.03
CA LEU A 54 15.91 6.43 -26.28
C LEU A 54 15.74 5.19 -27.16
N GLY A 55 14.90 4.25 -26.72
CA GLY A 55 14.58 3.04 -27.49
C GLY A 55 15.67 1.97 -27.49
N LEU A 56 16.77 2.15 -26.77
CA LEU A 56 17.78 1.10 -26.58
C LEU A 56 17.30 0.08 -25.53
N LYS A 57 17.30 -1.21 -25.87
CA LYS A 57 17.13 -2.30 -24.90
C LYS A 57 18.47 -2.93 -24.60
N TYR A 58 18.80 -3.02 -23.31
CA TYR A 58 20.09 -3.47 -22.82
C TYR A 58 19.95 -4.69 -21.89
N ARG A 59 21.01 -5.50 -21.88
CA ARG A 59 21.20 -6.61 -20.94
C ARG A 59 22.49 -6.41 -20.14
N PRO A 60 22.45 -6.61 -18.81
CA PRO A 60 23.65 -6.53 -17.99
C PRO A 60 24.62 -7.67 -18.29
N LEU A 61 25.91 -7.37 -18.23
CA LEU A 61 26.98 -8.36 -18.22
C LEU A 61 27.33 -8.71 -16.78
N GLY A 62 27.68 -9.96 -16.54
CA GLY A 62 28.21 -10.38 -15.26
C GLY A 62 28.33 -11.89 -15.12
N THR A 63 28.73 -12.32 -13.92
CA THR A 63 28.98 -13.72 -13.59
C THR A 63 27.92 -14.22 -12.61
N CYS A 64 27.36 -15.39 -12.88
CA CYS A 64 26.38 -16.02 -12.02
C CYS A 64 27.08 -16.69 -10.83
N THR A 65 26.74 -16.28 -9.61
CA THR A 65 27.29 -16.84 -8.37
C THR A 65 26.87 -18.28 -8.08
N ARG A 66 25.81 -18.78 -8.74
CA ARG A 66 25.29 -20.13 -8.53
C ARG A 66 25.91 -21.18 -9.45
N CYS A 67 26.10 -20.86 -10.73
CA CYS A 67 26.57 -21.83 -11.74
C CYS A 67 27.82 -21.37 -12.49
N GLY A 68 28.41 -20.22 -12.14
CA GLY A 68 29.62 -19.71 -12.77
C GLY A 68 29.45 -19.16 -14.19
N TYR A 69 28.23 -19.13 -14.74
CA TYR A 69 27.99 -18.57 -16.09
C TYR A 69 28.48 -17.12 -16.18
N GLU A 70 29.34 -16.84 -17.15
CA GLU A 70 29.85 -15.51 -17.46
C GLU A 70 29.30 -15.03 -18.81
N GLY A 71 28.73 -13.83 -18.84
CA GLY A 71 28.25 -13.21 -20.08
C GLY A 71 26.96 -12.40 -19.91
N GLN A 72 26.09 -12.46 -20.91
CA GLN A 72 24.86 -11.67 -20.96
C GLN A 72 23.78 -12.26 -20.04
N LEU A 73 23.38 -11.50 -19.04
CA LEU A 73 22.32 -11.87 -18.11
C LEU A 73 20.95 -11.38 -18.62
N ASN A 74 19.89 -12.12 -18.28
CA ASN A 74 18.53 -11.68 -18.57
C ASN A 74 18.04 -10.68 -17.53
N ASN A 75 17.14 -9.78 -17.93
CA ASN A 75 16.47 -8.89 -16.97
C ASN A 75 15.48 -9.73 -16.14
N GLY A 76 15.66 -9.74 -14.82
CA GLY A 76 14.85 -10.52 -13.86
C GLY A 76 13.70 -9.73 -13.22
N GLY A 77 13.39 -8.54 -13.74
CA GLY A 77 12.38 -7.65 -13.15
C GLY A 77 12.90 -6.90 -11.92
N PHE A 78 12.03 -6.71 -10.93
CA PHE A 78 12.36 -6.01 -9.68
C PHE A 78 12.07 -6.91 -8.48
N SER A 79 12.88 -6.80 -7.42
CA SER A 79 12.61 -7.48 -6.14
C SER A 79 11.47 -6.79 -5.39
N VAL A 80 11.02 -7.40 -4.30
CA VAL A 80 10.06 -6.79 -3.36
C VAL A 80 10.55 -5.44 -2.83
N ASP A 81 11.87 -5.26 -2.72
CA ASP A 81 12.53 -4.01 -2.35
C ASP A 81 12.78 -3.07 -3.54
N ASN A 82 12.18 -3.37 -4.69
CA ASN A 82 12.31 -2.66 -5.96
C ASN A 82 13.77 -2.54 -6.45
N ARG A 83 14.63 -3.53 -6.14
CA ARG A 83 15.99 -3.63 -6.71
C ARG A 83 15.89 -4.31 -8.06
N ARG A 84 16.59 -3.79 -9.07
CA ARG A 84 16.66 -4.44 -10.38
C ARG A 84 17.26 -5.83 -10.20
N GLN A 85 16.59 -6.85 -10.70
CA GLN A 85 17.04 -8.22 -10.65
C GLN A 85 17.62 -8.64 -11.99
N VAL A 86 18.55 -9.58 -11.93
CA VAL A 86 19.06 -10.31 -13.10
C VAL A 86 18.69 -11.78 -12.97
N LYS A 87 18.55 -12.43 -14.11
CA LYS A 87 18.27 -13.85 -14.25
C LYS A 87 19.39 -14.50 -15.04
N CYS A 88 19.99 -15.57 -14.50
CA CYS A 88 20.94 -16.37 -15.25
C CYS A 88 20.22 -17.11 -16.39
N PRO A 89 20.72 -17.02 -17.64
CA PRO A 89 20.15 -17.78 -18.75
C PRO A 89 20.38 -19.29 -18.63
N SER A 90 21.47 -19.71 -17.96
CA SER A 90 21.85 -21.11 -17.82
C SER A 90 21.09 -21.82 -16.69
N CYS A 91 21.16 -21.32 -15.45
CA CYS A 91 20.53 -21.99 -14.29
C CYS A 91 19.19 -21.40 -13.83
N GLY A 92 18.73 -20.31 -14.47
CA GLY A 92 17.47 -19.65 -14.13
C GLY A 92 17.43 -18.94 -12.77
N CYS A 93 18.54 -18.93 -12.03
CA CYS A 93 18.63 -18.23 -10.74
C CYS A 93 18.38 -16.72 -10.91
N HIS A 94 17.70 -16.13 -9.93
CA HIS A 94 17.43 -14.69 -9.88
C HIS A 94 18.17 -14.07 -8.69
N TRP A 95 18.80 -12.92 -8.89
CA TRP A 95 19.42 -12.17 -7.81
C TRP A 95 19.37 -10.67 -8.08
N PRO A 96 19.48 -9.82 -7.04
CA PRO A 96 19.61 -8.38 -7.22
C PRO A 96 20.89 -8.06 -8.02
N LEU A 97 20.77 -7.16 -8.99
CA LEU A 97 21.91 -6.57 -9.66
C LEU A 97 22.65 -5.70 -8.64
N ASN A 98 23.71 -6.23 -8.02
CA ASN A 98 24.53 -5.49 -7.08
C ASN A 98 25.45 -4.55 -7.86
N VAL A 99 25.51 -3.31 -7.39
CA VAL A 99 26.56 -2.35 -7.71
C VAL A 99 27.66 -2.64 -6.71
N SER A 100 28.85 -3.06 -7.14
CA SER A 100 30.02 -2.99 -6.26
C SER A 100 30.14 -1.55 -5.76
N LEU A 101 30.42 -1.35 -4.48
CA LEU A 101 30.45 -0.03 -3.83
C LEU A 101 31.33 1.00 -4.57
N ASP A 102 32.28 0.53 -5.39
CA ASP A 102 33.22 1.37 -6.15
C ASP A 102 32.84 1.57 -7.63
N ALA A 103 31.90 0.80 -8.19
CA ALA A 103 31.56 0.84 -9.60
C ALA A 103 30.22 1.54 -9.84
N SER A 104 30.25 2.87 -10.04
CA SER A 104 29.03 3.69 -10.24
C SER A 104 28.15 3.30 -11.46
N ALA A 105 28.59 2.38 -12.32
CA ALA A 105 27.85 1.95 -13.50
C ALA A 105 28.06 0.46 -13.82
N VAL A 106 26.95 -0.24 -14.11
CA VAL A 106 26.97 -1.64 -14.54
C VAL A 106 27.19 -1.69 -16.06
N PRO A 107 28.15 -2.49 -16.58
CA PRO A 107 28.33 -2.67 -18.01
C PRO A 107 27.12 -3.40 -18.61
N VAL A 108 26.62 -2.90 -19.74
CA VAL A 108 25.50 -3.48 -20.46
C VAL A 108 25.81 -3.63 -21.94
N VAL A 109 25.22 -4.65 -22.56
CA VAL A 109 25.21 -4.83 -24.01
C VAL A 109 23.85 -4.40 -24.55
N VAL A 110 23.84 -3.65 -25.64
CA VAL A 110 22.62 -3.31 -26.36
C VAL A 110 22.18 -4.52 -27.17
N VAL A 111 21.05 -5.10 -26.80
CA VAL A 111 20.49 -6.28 -27.48
C VAL A 111 19.47 -5.91 -28.53
N ASN A 112 18.86 -4.72 -28.43
CA ASN A 112 17.88 -4.26 -29.39
C ASN A 112 17.93 -2.74 -29.54
N ASP A 113 18.05 -2.27 -30.77
CA ASP A 113 18.06 -0.86 -31.14
C ASP A 113 16.82 -0.56 -31.98
N LEU A 114 15.82 0.10 -31.38
CA LEU A 114 14.54 0.33 -32.03
C LEU A 114 14.63 1.31 -33.23
N ALA A 115 15.69 2.11 -33.33
CA ALA A 115 15.93 2.96 -34.50
C ALA A 115 16.38 2.12 -35.70
N GLN A 116 17.28 1.16 -35.48
CA GLN A 116 17.71 0.21 -36.50
C GLN A 116 16.55 -0.68 -36.95
N ASN A 117 15.75 -1.18 -36.02
CA ASN A 117 14.55 -1.95 -36.37
C ASN A 117 13.58 -1.15 -37.24
N ALA A 118 13.45 0.16 -37.02
CA ALA A 118 12.61 1.01 -37.86
C ALA A 118 13.16 1.12 -39.29
N ALA A 119 14.48 1.29 -39.43
CA ALA A 119 15.13 1.28 -40.74
C ALA A 119 14.95 -0.07 -41.45
N GLU A 120 15.18 -1.19 -40.75
CA GLU A 120 14.97 -2.53 -41.30
C GLU A 120 13.52 -2.78 -41.74
N ARG A 121 12.54 -2.37 -40.93
CA ARG A 121 11.12 -2.49 -41.30
C ARG A 121 10.80 -1.73 -42.58
N ARG A 122 11.38 -0.55 -42.78
CA ARG A 122 11.21 0.23 -44.01
C ARG A 122 11.85 -0.45 -45.21
N ARG A 123 13.08 -0.97 -45.07
CA ARG A 123 13.75 -1.72 -46.16
C ARG A 123 12.93 -2.95 -46.59
N ARG A 124 12.38 -3.69 -45.63
CA ARG A 124 11.50 -4.84 -45.92
C ARG A 124 10.21 -4.45 -46.64
N ALA A 125 9.73 -3.23 -46.44
CA ALA A 125 8.59 -2.67 -47.15
C ALA A 125 8.96 -2.05 -48.52
N GLY A 126 10.20 -2.22 -48.99
CA GLY A 126 10.69 -1.64 -50.25
C GLY A 126 10.89 -0.12 -50.21
N LEU A 127 10.91 0.48 -49.02
CA LEU A 127 11.07 1.92 -48.85
C LEU A 127 12.52 2.28 -48.52
N ASP A 128 12.96 3.43 -49.00
CA ASP A 128 14.27 3.98 -48.63
C ASP A 128 14.39 4.21 -47.10
N ALA A 129 15.56 3.86 -46.58
CA ALA A 129 15.89 3.89 -45.17
C ALA A 129 17.41 4.08 -44.93
N PRO A 130 17.79 4.96 -44.00
CA PRO A 130 19.20 5.25 -43.74
C PRO A 130 19.96 4.06 -43.17
N ASP A 131 21.28 4.07 -43.35
CA ASP A 131 22.17 3.24 -42.54
C ASP A 131 22.56 3.98 -41.25
N LEU A 132 22.32 3.36 -40.10
CA LEU A 132 22.44 4.00 -38.80
C LEU A 132 23.58 3.38 -37.99
N PRO A 133 24.52 4.18 -37.45
CA PRO A 133 25.62 3.66 -36.65
C PRO A 133 25.10 2.86 -35.44
N ARG A 134 25.74 1.71 -35.17
CA ARG A 134 25.31 0.75 -34.15
C ARG A 134 25.92 1.06 -32.79
N VAL A 135 25.07 1.19 -31.77
CA VAL A 135 25.51 1.26 -30.36
C VAL A 135 25.59 -0.16 -29.82
N ARG A 136 26.80 -0.64 -29.46
CA ARG A 136 27.02 -2.04 -29.02
C ARG A 136 27.02 -2.21 -27.50
N ALA A 137 27.60 -1.27 -26.78
CA ALA A 137 27.77 -1.33 -25.33
C ALA A 137 27.44 0.01 -24.69
N GLY A 138 27.14 -0.04 -23.40
CA GLY A 138 26.92 1.15 -22.58
C GLY A 138 27.06 0.82 -21.11
N SER A 139 26.81 1.81 -20.27
CA SER A 139 26.75 1.63 -18.84
C SER A 139 25.43 2.15 -18.28
N VAL A 140 24.89 1.42 -17.30
CA VAL A 140 23.67 1.82 -16.59
C VAL A 140 24.06 2.18 -15.17
N ARG A 141 23.84 3.43 -14.79
CA ARG A 141 23.86 3.84 -13.40
C ARG A 141 22.58 3.34 -12.75
N THR A 142 22.73 2.49 -11.74
CA THR A 142 21.64 2.13 -10.83
C THR A 142 21.83 2.96 -9.58
N GLU A 143 20.95 3.92 -9.36
CA GLU A 143 21.03 4.77 -8.17
C GLU A 143 20.97 3.93 -6.90
N THR A 144 21.87 4.22 -5.96
CA THR A 144 21.80 3.68 -4.61
C THR A 144 20.55 4.24 -3.95
N ARG A 145 19.52 3.40 -3.82
CA ARG A 145 18.26 3.83 -3.21
C ARG A 145 18.51 4.10 -1.72
N VAL A 146 18.13 5.29 -1.25
CA VAL A 146 17.95 5.58 0.18
C VAL A 146 16.97 4.55 0.74
N THR A 147 17.45 3.71 1.67
CA THR A 147 16.61 2.79 2.41
C THR A 147 15.48 3.62 3.03
N PRO A 148 14.20 3.39 2.68
CA PRO A 148 13.13 4.15 3.29
C PRO A 148 13.18 3.88 4.79
N ALA A 149 13.12 4.94 5.61
CA ALA A 149 12.90 4.77 7.04
C ALA A 149 11.70 3.83 7.23
N VAL A 150 11.92 2.76 7.99
CA VAL A 150 10.84 1.90 8.45
C VAL A 150 9.97 2.81 9.31
N VAL A 151 8.79 3.17 8.80
CA VAL A 151 7.80 3.88 9.62
C VAL A 151 7.25 2.83 10.57
N PRO A 152 7.52 2.91 11.88
CA PRO A 152 6.96 1.97 12.83
C PRO A 152 5.44 2.03 12.76
N ALA A 153 4.78 0.88 12.85
CA ALA A 153 3.33 0.85 12.99
C ALA A 153 2.95 1.59 14.28
N PRO A 154 1.94 2.48 14.26
CA PRO A 154 1.52 3.16 15.48
C PRO A 154 1.08 2.13 16.51
N SER A 155 1.65 2.24 17.72
CA SER A 155 1.30 1.37 18.84
C SER A 155 -0.15 1.65 19.25
N VAL A 156 -0.99 0.63 19.17
CA VAL A 156 -2.38 0.72 19.61
C VAL A 156 -2.39 0.66 21.13
N ALA A 157 -2.87 1.73 21.77
CA ALA A 157 -2.91 1.83 23.23
C ALA A 157 -3.67 0.63 23.86
N PRO A 158 -3.27 0.20 25.07
CA PRO A 158 -4.00 -0.81 25.83
C PRO A 158 -5.48 -0.45 25.98
N LEU A 159 -6.33 -1.48 26.09
CA LEU A 159 -7.77 -1.31 26.26
C LEU A 159 -8.06 -0.79 27.67
N ASP A 160 -8.49 0.46 27.77
CA ASP A 160 -8.96 1.05 29.02
C ASP A 160 -10.39 0.58 29.36
N ALA A 161 -10.65 0.33 30.65
CA ALA A 161 -11.96 -0.03 31.19
C ALA A 161 -13.01 1.06 30.95
N GLY A 162 -12.61 2.34 30.95
CA GLY A 162 -13.48 3.48 30.62
C GLY A 162 -14.03 3.46 29.19
N ARG A 163 -13.54 2.57 28.31
CA ARG A 163 -14.09 2.38 26.97
C ARG A 163 -15.40 1.58 26.94
N PHE A 164 -15.81 0.96 28.06
CA PHE A 164 -16.96 0.04 28.11
C PHE A 164 -18.06 0.54 29.03
N ASP A 165 -19.30 0.41 28.57
CA ASP A 165 -20.48 0.56 29.42
C ASP A 165 -20.71 -0.77 30.17
N LEU A 166 -20.21 -0.87 31.40
CA LEU A 166 -20.41 -2.04 32.27
C LEU A 166 -21.86 -2.16 32.75
N GLY A 167 -22.65 -1.09 32.65
CA GLY A 167 -24.10 -1.08 32.83
C GLY A 167 -24.85 -1.77 31.69
N GLY A 168 -24.24 -1.87 30.51
CA GLY A 168 -24.81 -2.46 29.31
C GLY A 168 -24.49 -3.96 29.08
N PRO A 169 -25.23 -4.65 28.20
CA PRO A 169 -24.93 -6.03 27.79
C PRO A 169 -23.49 -6.24 27.27
N LEU A 170 -22.66 -7.06 27.97
CA LEU A 170 -21.28 -7.38 27.51
C LEU A 170 -21.17 -8.72 26.77
N ARG A 171 -22.18 -9.59 26.86
CA ARG A 171 -22.21 -10.93 26.22
C ARG A 171 -23.38 -11.04 25.25
N HIS A 172 -23.34 -12.01 24.32
CA HIS A 172 -24.40 -12.21 23.32
C HIS A 172 -25.70 -12.72 23.92
N ASN A 173 -25.62 -13.55 24.96
CA ASN A 173 -26.74 -14.13 25.69
C ASN A 173 -27.30 -13.22 26.80
N SER A 174 -27.11 -11.90 26.68
CA SER A 174 -27.60 -10.97 27.70
C SER A 174 -29.12 -10.83 27.64
N PRO A 175 -29.80 -10.76 28.78
CA PRO A 175 -31.24 -10.58 28.81
C PRO A 175 -31.73 -9.15 28.60
N LEU A 176 -30.83 -8.16 28.62
CA LEU A 176 -31.17 -6.77 28.40
C LEU A 176 -31.01 -6.43 26.91
N PRO A 177 -31.88 -5.58 26.34
CA PRO A 177 -31.76 -5.16 24.95
C PRO A 177 -30.43 -4.44 24.74
N ARG A 178 -29.70 -4.83 23.69
CA ARG A 178 -28.45 -4.19 23.32
C ARG A 178 -28.72 -2.81 22.73
N ARG A 179 -28.14 -1.77 23.33
CA ARG A 179 -28.05 -0.46 22.68
C ARG A 179 -26.79 -0.41 21.84
N TRP A 180 -26.92 -0.78 20.58
CA TRP A 180 -25.86 -0.59 19.59
C TRP A 180 -25.88 0.86 19.10
N ALA A 181 -25.42 1.77 19.96
CA ALA A 181 -25.31 3.17 19.59
C ALA A 181 -24.12 3.36 18.65
N GLU A 182 -24.39 3.83 17.44
CA GLU A 182 -23.37 4.28 16.52
C GLU A 182 -22.84 5.65 16.97
N ASP A 183 -21.52 5.79 17.04
CA ASP A 183 -20.85 7.09 17.03
C ASP A 183 -20.83 7.64 15.59
N ARG A 184 -21.82 8.48 15.27
CA ARG A 184 -21.97 9.08 13.94
C ARG A 184 -20.80 10.01 13.58
N GLU A 185 -20.14 10.62 14.56
CA GLU A 185 -18.98 11.48 14.32
C GLU A 185 -17.78 10.65 13.86
N LEU A 186 -17.51 9.52 14.52
CA LEU A 186 -16.48 8.57 14.07
C LEU A 186 -16.78 8.05 12.65
N THR A 187 -18.03 7.64 12.39
CA THR A 187 -18.45 7.16 11.06
C THR A 187 -18.21 8.22 9.99
N LYS A 188 -18.64 9.47 10.24
CA LYS A 188 -18.48 10.59 9.31
C LYS A 188 -17.02 10.92 9.07
N PHE A 189 -16.20 10.91 10.12
CA PHE A 189 -14.76 11.14 10.04
C PHE A 189 -14.07 10.12 9.13
N LEU A 190 -14.31 8.83 9.36
CA LEU A 190 -13.73 7.76 8.55
C LEU A 190 -14.24 7.77 7.11
N ARG A 191 -15.56 7.97 6.92
CA ARG A 191 -16.17 8.06 5.58
C ARG A 191 -15.48 9.13 4.73
N ARG A 192 -15.31 10.34 5.27
CA ARG A 192 -14.59 11.44 4.58
C ARG A 192 -13.18 11.04 4.13
N HIS A 193 -12.47 10.26 4.94
CA HIS A 193 -11.10 9.83 4.62
C HIS A 193 -11.09 8.70 3.59
N ILE A 194 -12.05 7.77 3.66
CA ILE A 194 -12.23 6.73 2.64
C ILE A 194 -12.56 7.37 1.29
N ASP A 195 -13.46 8.34 1.26
CA ASP A 195 -13.85 9.04 0.02
C ASP A 195 -12.64 9.75 -0.63
N ARG A 196 -11.74 10.32 0.18
CA ARG A 196 -10.47 10.88 -0.30
C ARG A 196 -9.55 9.82 -0.88
N VAL A 197 -9.42 8.68 -0.19
CA VAL A 197 -8.56 7.57 -0.62
C VAL A 197 -9.06 6.95 -1.92
N LEU A 198 -10.38 6.80 -2.04
CA LEU A 198 -11.03 6.21 -3.20
C LEU A 198 -11.38 7.24 -4.29
N SER A 199 -10.94 8.49 -4.15
CA SER A 199 -11.22 9.55 -5.10
C SER A 199 -10.55 9.31 -6.47
N ASP A 200 -11.32 9.57 -7.52
CA ASP A 200 -10.88 9.53 -8.92
C ASP A 200 -10.13 10.80 -9.37
N SER A 201 -9.91 11.77 -8.48
CA SER A 201 -9.19 13.00 -8.82
C SER A 201 -7.81 12.70 -9.41
N VAL A 202 -7.42 13.42 -10.46
CA VAL A 202 -6.10 13.27 -11.10
C VAL A 202 -5.01 14.12 -10.44
N GLU A 203 -5.36 14.90 -9.41
CA GLU A 203 -4.43 15.77 -8.70
C GLU A 203 -3.54 14.97 -7.72
N PRO A 204 -2.21 14.95 -7.91
CA PRO A 204 -1.36 14.05 -7.15
C PRO A 204 -1.20 14.52 -5.69
N PRO A 205 -1.48 13.67 -4.68
CA PRO A 205 -1.21 14.01 -3.29
C PRO A 205 0.30 13.92 -3.01
N PRO A 206 0.78 14.41 -1.85
CA PRO A 206 2.17 14.24 -1.43
C PRO A 206 2.56 12.76 -1.42
N CYS A 207 3.83 12.48 -1.72
CA CYS A 207 4.29 11.09 -1.80
C CYS A 207 4.19 10.42 -0.42
N PRO A 208 3.44 9.31 -0.27
CA PRO A 208 3.31 8.63 1.02
C PRO A 208 4.63 8.01 1.49
N HIS A 209 5.63 7.88 0.62
CA HIS A 209 6.92 7.28 0.94
C HIS A 209 7.97 8.25 1.49
N CYS A 210 8.02 9.47 0.96
CA CYS A 210 9.05 10.46 1.30
C CYS A 210 8.49 11.85 1.63
N GLY A 211 7.18 12.06 1.60
CA GLY A 211 6.53 13.35 1.89
C GLY A 211 6.66 14.41 0.79
N SER A 212 7.44 14.16 -0.27
CA SER A 212 7.65 15.15 -1.33
C SER A 212 6.37 15.49 -2.10
N HIS A 213 6.18 16.78 -2.37
CA HIS A 213 5.12 17.31 -3.23
C HIS A 213 5.49 17.30 -4.72
N VAL A 214 6.73 16.93 -5.07
CA VAL A 214 7.18 16.87 -6.47
C VAL A 214 6.69 15.56 -7.09
N THR A 215 5.41 15.53 -7.44
CA THR A 215 4.69 14.33 -7.88
C THR A 215 3.98 14.61 -9.20
N ARG A 216 3.71 13.55 -9.99
CA ARG A 216 2.99 13.66 -11.26
C ARG A 216 1.96 12.55 -11.42
N LEU A 217 0.93 12.79 -12.21
CA LEU A 217 0.05 11.71 -12.69
C LEU A 217 0.86 10.76 -13.58
N ALA A 218 0.82 9.47 -13.25
CA ALA A 218 1.43 8.41 -14.05
C ALA A 218 0.40 7.75 -14.97
N SER A 219 -0.79 7.48 -14.44
CA SER A 219 -1.94 7.04 -15.22
C SER A 219 -3.25 7.43 -14.54
N ALA A 220 -4.22 7.88 -15.34
CA ALA A 220 -5.61 7.97 -14.92
C ALA A 220 -6.20 6.58 -14.63
N ARG A 221 -7.43 6.55 -14.10
CA ARG A 221 -8.19 5.32 -13.83
C ARG A 221 -8.27 4.44 -15.08
N ARG A 222 -8.11 3.12 -14.91
CA ARG A 222 -8.22 2.10 -15.96
C ARG A 222 -9.08 0.94 -15.48
N ALA A 223 -9.56 0.11 -16.40
CA ALA A 223 -10.27 -1.12 -16.05
C ALA A 223 -9.48 -1.98 -15.03
N ASP A 224 -8.16 -2.08 -15.22
CA ASP A 224 -7.28 -2.91 -14.37
C ASP A 224 -6.74 -2.17 -13.13
N SER A 225 -6.92 -0.84 -13.05
CA SER A 225 -6.46 -0.02 -11.92
C SER A 225 -7.56 0.97 -11.52
N PRO A 226 -8.35 0.64 -10.49
CA PRO A 226 -9.57 1.39 -10.16
C PRO A 226 -9.29 2.77 -9.58
N LEU A 227 -8.03 3.12 -9.31
CA LEU A 227 -7.61 4.42 -8.80
C LEU A 227 -6.48 5.01 -9.67
N PRO A 228 -6.44 6.34 -9.83
CA PRO A 228 -5.30 7.01 -10.43
C PRO A 228 -3.97 6.62 -9.78
N GLN A 229 -2.94 6.43 -10.62
CA GLN A 229 -1.57 6.17 -10.20
C GLN A 229 -0.73 7.43 -10.37
N PHE A 230 0.11 7.70 -9.39
CA PHE A 230 1.01 8.83 -9.33
C PHE A 230 2.45 8.35 -9.24
N GLN A 231 3.38 9.17 -9.73
CA GLN A 231 4.80 8.94 -9.57
C GLN A 231 5.43 10.10 -8.82
N CYS A 232 6.16 9.80 -7.75
CA CYS A 232 7.00 10.78 -7.08
C CYS A 232 8.28 10.98 -7.88
N ARG A 233 8.65 12.23 -8.20
CA ARG A 233 9.91 12.53 -8.89
C ARG A 233 11.12 12.51 -7.95
N ALA A 234 10.92 12.73 -6.65
CA ALA A 234 11.99 12.72 -5.66
C ALA A 234 12.46 11.29 -5.31
N CYS A 235 11.54 10.33 -5.15
CA CYS A 235 11.90 8.94 -4.80
C CYS A 235 11.59 7.91 -5.90
N ALA A 236 11.15 8.37 -7.08
CA ALA A 236 10.79 7.60 -8.27
C ALA A 236 9.64 6.56 -8.11
N ARG A 237 9.06 6.42 -6.91
CA ARG A 237 8.04 5.40 -6.61
C ARG A 237 6.69 5.72 -7.25
N LEU A 238 6.04 4.67 -7.77
CA LEU A 238 4.62 4.68 -8.10
C LEU A 238 3.79 4.45 -6.84
N TYR A 239 2.67 5.14 -6.75
CA TYR A 239 1.72 5.01 -5.65
C TYR A 239 0.33 5.46 -6.10
N SER A 240 -0.69 5.02 -5.38
CA SER A 240 -2.05 5.58 -5.46
C SER A 240 -2.39 6.25 -4.14
N ARG A 241 -3.55 6.92 -4.06
CA ARG A 241 -4.07 7.45 -2.79
C ARG A 241 -4.29 6.37 -1.73
N ALA A 242 -4.48 5.12 -2.15
CA ALA A 242 -4.61 4.00 -1.23
C ALA A 242 -3.27 3.54 -0.67
N THR A 243 -2.13 3.88 -1.30
CA THR A 243 -0.82 3.46 -0.84
C THR A 243 -0.55 3.94 0.60
N ARG A 244 -0.11 3.01 1.46
CA ARG A 244 0.06 3.20 2.91
C ARG A 244 -1.23 3.53 3.70
N THR A 245 -2.38 3.25 3.12
CA THR A 245 -3.67 3.22 3.85
C THR A 245 -4.12 1.77 4.03
N PRO A 246 -5.06 1.49 4.95
CA PRO A 246 -5.73 0.20 5.03
C PRO A 246 -6.20 -0.31 3.66
N LEU A 247 -6.80 0.56 2.86
CA LEU A 247 -7.50 0.18 1.63
C LEU A 247 -6.58 -0.35 0.50
N ALA A 248 -5.25 -0.19 0.59
CA ALA A 248 -4.33 -0.68 -0.45
C ALA A 248 -4.31 -2.21 -0.59
N LYS A 249 -4.49 -2.96 0.51
CA LYS A 249 -4.28 -4.42 0.54
C LYS A 249 -5.42 -5.19 1.20
N MET A 250 -6.56 -4.54 1.43
CA MET A 250 -7.70 -5.22 2.05
C MET A 250 -8.49 -6.04 1.04
N LEU A 251 -8.79 -7.26 1.46
CA LEU A 251 -9.80 -8.14 0.84
C LEU A 251 -11.19 -7.60 1.16
N ARG A 252 -12.18 -7.94 0.32
CA ARG A 252 -13.60 -7.53 0.47
C ARG A 252 -13.78 -6.00 0.66
N LYS A 253 -13.30 -5.21 -0.31
CA LYS A 253 -13.45 -3.74 -0.26
C LYS A 253 -14.90 -3.28 -0.33
N ASP A 254 -15.81 -4.14 -0.80
CA ASP A 254 -17.25 -3.96 -0.80
C ASP A 254 -17.81 -3.65 0.60
N ILE A 255 -17.23 -4.21 1.66
CA ILE A 255 -17.71 -3.99 3.04
C ILE A 255 -17.15 -2.72 3.70
N ALA A 256 -16.28 -1.96 3.02
CA ALA A 256 -15.55 -0.82 3.61
C ALA A 256 -16.48 0.23 4.24
N TYR A 257 -17.62 0.52 3.60
CA TYR A 257 -18.60 1.47 4.14
C TYR A 257 -19.57 0.82 5.14
N GLY A 258 -19.89 -0.47 4.97
CA GLY A 258 -20.80 -1.20 5.85
C GLY A 258 -20.23 -1.43 7.25
N ILE A 259 -18.91 -1.54 7.38
CA ILE A 259 -18.26 -1.74 8.67
C ILE A 259 -18.18 -0.46 9.53
N LEU A 260 -18.24 0.74 8.93
CA LEU A 260 -18.00 1.99 9.66
C LEU A 260 -18.95 2.22 10.83
N PRO A 261 -20.29 2.07 10.68
CA PRO A 261 -21.21 2.23 11.80
C PRO A 261 -20.95 1.22 12.91
N LEU A 262 -20.44 0.03 12.57
CA LEU A 262 -20.20 -1.06 13.51
C LEU A 262 -18.96 -0.85 14.36
N LEU A 263 -17.96 -0.08 13.89
CA LEU A 263 -16.68 0.11 14.59
C LEU A 263 -16.87 0.65 16.01
N SER A 264 -17.81 1.58 16.21
CA SER A 264 -18.13 2.16 17.52
C SER A 264 -19.01 1.28 18.40
N GLN A 265 -19.63 0.26 17.83
CA GLN A 265 -20.60 -0.57 18.52
C GLN A 265 -19.89 -1.67 19.31
N HIS A 266 -20.26 -1.84 20.57
CA HIS A 266 -19.74 -2.95 21.37
C HIS A 266 -20.42 -4.25 20.97
N ARG A 267 -19.84 -4.93 19.97
CA ARG A 267 -20.34 -6.17 19.40
C ARG A 267 -19.24 -7.23 19.27
N PRO A 268 -19.58 -8.53 19.40
CA PRO A 268 -18.69 -9.60 18.98
C PRO A 268 -18.38 -9.51 17.47
N LEU A 269 -17.19 -9.95 17.07
CA LEU A 269 -16.80 -10.00 15.65
C LEU A 269 -17.74 -10.88 14.82
N ALA A 270 -18.25 -11.98 15.38
CA ALA A 270 -19.18 -12.88 14.71
C ALA A 270 -20.48 -12.19 14.27
N ASP A 271 -21.10 -11.39 15.16
CA ASP A 271 -22.34 -10.65 14.83
C ASP A 271 -22.14 -9.60 13.72
N ALA A 272 -20.94 -9.03 13.61
CA ALA A 272 -20.60 -8.13 12.50
C ALA A 272 -20.26 -8.90 11.21
N ALA A 273 -19.69 -10.10 11.34
CA ALA A 273 -19.39 -10.98 10.21
C ALA A 273 -20.68 -11.46 9.55
N ASP A 274 -21.65 -11.92 10.34
CA ASP A 274 -22.98 -12.34 9.86
C ASP A 274 -23.71 -11.19 9.14
N ARG A 275 -23.63 -9.97 9.68
CA ARG A 275 -24.24 -8.77 9.08
C ARG A 275 -23.63 -8.35 7.74
N LEU A 276 -22.34 -8.60 7.56
CA LEU A 276 -21.57 -8.16 6.39
C LEU A 276 -21.29 -9.32 5.43
N ASP A 277 -21.92 -10.48 5.66
CA ASP A 277 -21.75 -11.71 4.88
C ASP A 277 -20.26 -12.05 4.66
N THR A 278 -19.54 -12.21 5.78
CA THR A 278 -18.10 -12.48 5.78
C THR A 278 -17.69 -13.29 7.01
N THR A 279 -16.39 -13.48 7.24
CA THR A 279 -15.88 -14.24 8.39
C THR A 279 -15.37 -13.33 9.52
N PRO A 280 -15.38 -13.78 10.79
CA PRO A 280 -14.85 -13.03 11.92
C PRO A 280 -13.38 -12.59 11.75
N GLU A 281 -12.57 -13.37 11.02
CA GLU A 281 -11.16 -13.09 10.73
C GLU A 281 -11.01 -11.88 9.80
N VAL A 282 -11.89 -11.77 8.79
CA VAL A 282 -11.93 -10.61 7.89
C VAL A 282 -12.31 -9.36 8.69
N ILE A 283 -13.36 -9.42 9.52
CA ILE A 283 -13.75 -8.30 10.38
C ILE A 283 -12.61 -7.92 11.34
N LYS A 284 -11.94 -8.89 11.96
CA LYS A 284 -10.79 -8.65 12.83
C LYS A 284 -9.69 -7.88 12.10
N ALA A 285 -9.36 -8.29 10.88
CA ALA A 285 -8.36 -7.60 10.05
C ALA A 285 -8.80 -6.16 9.74
N TRP A 286 -10.06 -5.93 9.40
CA TRP A 286 -10.61 -4.58 9.21
C TRP A 286 -10.52 -3.71 10.46
N VAL A 287 -10.95 -4.22 11.61
CA VAL A 287 -10.88 -3.49 12.88
C VAL A 287 -9.44 -3.10 13.20
N THR A 288 -8.48 -4.03 13.10
CA THR A 288 -7.07 -3.75 13.35
C THR A 288 -6.54 -2.65 12.42
N ARG A 289 -6.78 -2.77 11.12
CA ARG A 289 -6.29 -1.79 10.13
C ARG A 289 -6.92 -0.41 10.31
N PHE A 290 -8.21 -0.34 10.65
CA PHE A 290 -8.86 0.94 10.94
C PHE A 290 -8.31 1.58 12.22
N ARG A 291 -8.04 0.81 13.28
CA ARG A 291 -7.43 1.34 14.50
C ARG A 291 -6.03 1.89 14.24
N GLU A 292 -5.19 1.16 13.51
CA GLU A 292 -3.86 1.64 13.07
C GLU A 292 -3.99 2.94 12.27
N TRP A 293 -4.95 3.01 11.35
CA TRP A 293 -5.14 4.19 10.50
C TRP A 293 -5.69 5.39 11.25
N LEU A 294 -6.60 5.17 12.21
CA LEU A 294 -7.09 6.24 13.07
C LEU A 294 -5.95 6.91 13.85
N LEU A 295 -4.94 6.16 14.29
CA LEU A 295 -3.78 6.74 14.96
C LEU A 295 -2.86 7.53 14.01
N VAL A 296 -2.87 7.20 12.71
CA VAL A 296 -2.18 8.02 11.69
C VAL A 296 -2.95 9.32 11.43
N LEU A 297 -4.28 9.26 11.39
CA LEU A 297 -5.15 10.40 11.09
C LEU A 297 -5.36 11.35 12.29
N ASP A 298 -5.38 10.79 13.50
CA ASP A 298 -5.58 11.45 14.77
C ASP A 298 -4.58 10.88 15.78
N PRO A 299 -3.34 11.41 15.81
CA PRO A 299 -2.28 10.92 16.70
C PRO A 299 -2.61 11.02 18.19
N ALA A 300 -3.55 11.88 18.58
CA ALA A 300 -4.03 11.97 19.95
C ALA A 300 -4.94 10.78 20.35
N GLY A 301 -5.37 9.96 19.40
CA GLY A 301 -6.16 8.74 19.65
C GLY A 301 -7.60 9.01 20.09
N ASN A 302 -8.14 10.20 19.86
CA ASN A 302 -9.50 10.58 20.24
C ASN A 302 -10.58 9.79 19.52
N TYR A 303 -10.31 9.37 18.28
CA TYR A 303 -11.20 8.49 17.50
C TYR A 303 -10.89 7.01 17.70
N GLU A 304 -9.61 6.63 17.82
CA GLU A 304 -9.21 5.23 18.07
C GLU A 304 -9.89 4.67 19.33
N LYS A 305 -9.92 5.46 20.41
CA LYS A 305 -10.51 5.05 21.70
C LYS A 305 -12.01 4.76 21.64
N ARG A 306 -12.69 5.20 20.58
CA ARG A 306 -14.12 5.00 20.36
C ARG A 306 -14.43 3.73 19.59
N VAL A 307 -13.43 3.05 19.03
CA VAL A 307 -13.62 1.75 18.38
C VAL A 307 -13.84 0.67 19.44
N ARG A 308 -15.02 0.05 19.43
CA ARG A 308 -15.47 -0.97 20.40
C ARG A 308 -15.75 -2.33 19.77
N LEU A 309 -15.76 -2.42 18.44
CA LEU A 309 -16.05 -3.66 17.72
C LEU A 309 -15.02 -4.75 18.04
N GLY A 310 -15.50 -5.93 18.44
CA GLY A 310 -14.66 -7.08 18.77
C GLY A 310 -13.89 -6.96 20.08
N LEU A 311 -14.04 -5.87 20.83
CA LEU A 311 -13.38 -5.71 22.11
C LEU A 311 -14.01 -6.59 23.19
N LYS A 312 -13.16 -7.26 23.96
CA LYS A 312 -13.55 -7.91 25.21
C LYS A 312 -13.48 -6.87 26.32
N ALA A 313 -14.53 -6.79 27.13
CA ALA A 313 -14.52 -5.92 28.29
C ALA A 313 -13.40 -6.36 29.25
N PRO A 314 -12.49 -5.45 29.66
CA PRO A 314 -11.49 -5.73 30.67
C PRO A 314 -12.18 -5.97 32.01
N TRP A 315 -11.44 -6.51 32.96
CA TRP A 315 -11.92 -6.71 34.32
C TRP A 315 -11.59 -5.45 35.12
N PRO A 316 -12.57 -4.63 35.52
CA PRO A 316 -12.30 -3.45 36.33
C PRO A 316 -11.70 -3.85 37.67
N VAL A 317 -10.80 -3.03 38.22
CA VAL A 317 -10.34 -3.17 39.60
C VAL A 317 -11.39 -2.56 40.52
N MET A 318 -11.91 -3.35 41.45
CA MET A 318 -12.97 -2.93 42.38
C MET A 318 -12.73 -3.51 43.77
N ASP A 319 -13.24 -2.84 44.80
CA ASP A 319 -13.23 -3.34 46.16
C ASP A 319 -14.20 -4.51 46.31
N CYS A 320 -13.70 -5.67 46.70
CA CYS A 320 -14.56 -6.83 46.93
C CYS A 320 -15.16 -6.77 48.35
N PRO A 321 -16.49 -6.78 48.52
CA PRO A 321 -17.10 -6.74 49.85
C PRO A 321 -16.86 -8.02 50.66
N HIS A 322 -16.43 -9.11 50.03
CA HIS A 322 -16.20 -10.40 50.70
C HIS A 322 -14.79 -10.57 51.25
N CYS A 323 -13.78 -10.13 50.49
CA CYS A 323 -12.37 -10.24 50.92
C CYS A 323 -11.70 -8.90 51.21
N LEU A 324 -12.42 -7.79 51.07
CA LEU A 324 -11.99 -6.42 51.41
C LEU A 324 -10.71 -5.96 50.69
N ASN A 325 -10.37 -6.60 49.58
CA ASN A 325 -9.23 -6.26 48.75
C ASN A 325 -9.68 -5.62 47.43
N GLN A 326 -8.84 -4.74 46.88
CA GLN A 326 -8.93 -4.34 45.47
C GLN A 326 -8.55 -5.51 44.58
N VAL A 327 -9.48 -5.91 43.71
CA VAL A 327 -9.32 -7.07 42.84
C VAL A 327 -9.82 -6.76 41.44
N GLU A 328 -9.25 -7.45 40.45
CA GLU A 328 -9.88 -7.53 39.14
C GLU A 328 -11.22 -8.28 39.24
N ALA A 329 -12.29 -7.60 38.87
CA ALA A 329 -13.64 -8.11 39.02
C ALA A 329 -14.19 -8.57 37.67
N ARG A 330 -14.40 -9.87 37.50
CA ARG A 330 -14.86 -10.46 36.22
C ARG A 330 -16.35 -10.18 36.01
N PRO A 331 -16.78 -9.51 34.93
CA PRO A 331 -18.20 -9.32 34.65
C PRO A 331 -18.89 -10.67 34.38
N HIS A 332 -19.88 -11.01 35.20
CA HIS A 332 -20.59 -12.30 35.10
C HIS A 332 -21.96 -12.15 34.41
N GLY A 333 -22.71 -11.09 34.72
CA GLY A 333 -24.03 -10.87 34.16
C GLY A 333 -24.79 -9.79 34.93
N PHE A 334 -26.11 -9.85 34.88
CA PHE A 334 -26.99 -8.98 35.68
C PHE A 334 -27.63 -9.76 36.81
N LYS A 335 -27.83 -9.10 37.95
CA LYS A 335 -28.55 -9.70 39.07
C LYS A 335 -30.00 -9.95 38.67
N ARG A 336 -30.49 -11.15 38.99
CA ARG A 336 -31.85 -11.59 38.74
C ARG A 336 -32.33 -12.37 39.95
N THR A 337 -33.62 -12.28 40.24
CA THR A 337 -34.28 -13.12 41.26
C THR A 337 -35.49 -13.79 40.64
N ARG A 338 -36.11 -14.75 41.33
CA ARG A 338 -37.36 -15.37 40.85
C ARG A 338 -38.49 -14.36 40.64
N LYS A 339 -38.50 -13.25 41.38
CA LYS A 339 -39.57 -12.25 41.39
C LYS A 339 -39.27 -10.98 40.60
N ARG A 340 -37.99 -10.67 40.36
CA ARG A 340 -37.55 -9.41 39.74
C ARG A 340 -36.58 -9.62 38.60
N THR A 341 -36.84 -8.93 37.50
CA THR A 341 -36.00 -9.01 36.29
C THR A 341 -34.70 -8.20 36.44
N ALA A 342 -33.75 -8.43 35.53
CA ALA A 342 -32.50 -7.66 35.47
C ALA A 342 -32.77 -6.17 35.20
N ALA A 343 -33.79 -5.85 34.41
CA ALA A 343 -34.17 -4.50 34.06
C ALA A 343 -34.70 -3.73 35.28
N GLU A 344 -35.47 -4.40 36.14
CA GLU A 344 -36.00 -3.83 37.39
C GLU A 344 -34.96 -3.68 38.49
N LEU A 345 -33.98 -4.59 38.56
CA LEU A 345 -32.96 -4.55 39.61
C LEU A 345 -31.87 -3.54 39.30
N ARG A 346 -31.51 -3.35 38.01
CA ARG A 346 -30.43 -2.46 37.57
C ARG A 346 -29.11 -2.67 38.32
N ARG A 347 -28.75 -3.94 38.59
CA ARG A 347 -27.49 -4.30 39.26
C ARG A 347 -26.66 -5.25 38.42
N ARG A 348 -25.36 -4.98 38.34
CA ARG A 348 -24.37 -5.76 37.61
C ARG A 348 -23.66 -6.73 38.54
N LEU A 349 -23.61 -8.00 38.16
CA LEU A 349 -22.91 -9.05 38.92
C LEU A 349 -21.47 -9.20 38.42
N PHE A 350 -20.55 -9.21 39.36
CA PHE A 350 -19.13 -9.46 39.17
C PHE A 350 -18.68 -10.67 40.00
N ARG A 351 -17.61 -11.31 39.56
CA ARG A 351 -16.92 -12.37 40.30
C ARG A 351 -15.52 -11.90 40.65
N CYS A 352 -15.21 -11.90 41.94
CA CYS A 352 -13.88 -11.57 42.47
C CYS A 352 -12.84 -12.59 41.99
N THR A 353 -11.67 -12.15 41.52
CA THR A 353 -10.56 -13.05 41.16
C THR A 353 -9.82 -13.60 42.38
N GLY A 354 -9.80 -12.89 43.50
CA GLY A 354 -9.15 -13.32 44.74
C GLY A 354 -9.93 -14.40 45.49
N CYS A 355 -11.16 -14.10 45.92
CA CYS A 355 -11.97 -15.01 46.74
C CYS A 355 -13.03 -15.81 45.96
N ASN A 356 -13.13 -15.63 44.64
CA ASN A 356 -14.16 -16.23 43.79
C ASN A 356 -15.62 -15.88 44.12
N GLY A 357 -15.86 -15.06 45.15
CA GLY A 357 -17.20 -14.61 45.55
C GLY A 357 -17.86 -13.73 44.49
N PHE A 358 -19.19 -13.84 44.40
CA PHE A 358 -20.01 -12.97 43.57
C PHE A 358 -20.46 -11.74 44.37
N PHE A 359 -20.39 -10.58 43.75
CA PHE A 359 -20.91 -9.34 44.32
C PHE A 359 -21.56 -8.51 43.22
N ASP A 360 -22.46 -7.60 43.61
CA ASP A 360 -23.20 -6.78 42.66
C ASP A 360 -23.09 -5.29 42.94
N VAL A 361 -22.90 -4.52 41.88
CA VAL A 361 -22.78 -3.06 41.88
C VAL A 361 -24.00 -2.46 41.20
N SER A 362 -24.47 -1.29 41.66
CA SER A 362 -25.54 -0.56 40.96
C SER A 362 -25.07 -0.14 39.57
N ILE A 363 -25.92 -0.27 38.54
CA ILE A 363 -25.57 0.21 37.19
C ILE A 363 -25.30 1.70 37.20
N ASP A 364 -25.99 2.48 38.03
CA ASP A 364 -25.84 3.93 38.08
C ASP A 364 -24.53 4.37 38.78
N ALA A 365 -23.76 3.42 39.34
CA ALA A 365 -22.45 3.64 39.96
C ALA A 365 -21.28 3.11 39.09
N LEU A 366 -21.57 2.62 37.88
CA LEU A 366 -20.62 2.15 36.87
C LEU A 366 -20.53 3.15 35.72
#